data_AF-A0A7K8WC13-F1
#
_entry.id   AF-A0A7K8WC13-F1
#
_cell.length_a   1.000
_cell.length_b   1.000
_cell.length_c   1.000
_cell.angle_alpha   90.00
_cell.angle_beta   90.00
_cell.angle_gamma   90.00
#
_symmetry.space_group_name_H-M   'P 1'
#
loop_
_entity.id
_entity.type
_entity.pdbx_description
1 polymer ?
#
loop_
_entity_poly.entity_id
_entity_poly.type
_entity_poly.pdbx_seq_one_letter_code
_entity_poly.pdbx_strand_id
1 'polypeptide(L)'
;PDVEMAEFGEAAPYLRKSEKERVAAQTRPFDLKKDIFVPDEKEEYVKATIISREGSKITAETEHGKTVTVKEDQIMQQNPPKFDKIEDMAMLTFLHEPAVLYNLKERYASWMIYTYSGLFCVTVNPYKWLPVYNAEVVAAYRGKKRSEAPPHIFSISDNAYQNMLTDRENQSILITGESGAGKTVNTKRVIQYFAVIAAIGDRGKKEAGAPGKGTLEDQIIQANPALEAFGNAKTVRNDNSSRFGKFIRIHFGATGKLASADIETYLLEKSRVIFQLKAERNYHIYYQILSNKKPELLDMMLVTNNPYDYAFISQGETTVPSIDDGEELLATDSAFDVLGFTQEEKNSIYKLTGAIMHFGNMKFKQKQREEQAEPDGTEEADKSAYLMGLNSADLLKGLCHPRVKVGNEYVTKGQNVQQVIYAVGALAKAVYEKMFNWMVTRINNSLETKQPRQYFIGVLDIAGFEIFDFNSFEQLCINFTNEKLQQFFNHHMFVLEQEEYKKEGIEWQFIDFGMDLQACIDLIEKPMGIMSILEEECMFPKATDMTFKAKLFDNHLGKSANFGKPRNVKGKQEAHFALVHYAGTVDYNIIGWLQKNKDPLNETVVGLYQKSALKLLANLFAN
;
A
#
# COMPACT_ATOMS: atom_id res chain seq x y z
N PRO A 1 22.46 10.70 31.25
CA PRO A 1 21.96 9.54 30.50
C PRO A 1 22.20 8.28 31.33
N ASP A 2 21.20 7.40 31.43
CA ASP A 2 21.35 6.10 32.07
C ASP A 2 22.51 5.34 31.39
N VAL A 3 23.29 4.56 32.14
CA VAL A 3 24.51 3.90 31.62
C VAL A 3 24.18 3.01 30.41
N GLU A 4 23.03 2.34 30.46
CA GLU A 4 22.50 1.51 29.36
C GLU A 4 22.07 2.33 28.14
N MET A 5 21.70 3.60 28.31
CA MET A 5 21.25 4.44 27.20
C MET A 5 22.39 5.17 26.49
N ALA A 6 23.61 5.12 27.03
CA ALA A 6 24.77 5.86 26.51
C ALA A 6 25.17 5.41 25.09
N GLU A 7 25.00 4.13 24.77
CA GLU A 7 25.30 3.56 23.45
C GLU A 7 24.40 4.08 22.32
N PHE A 8 23.24 4.65 22.65
CA PHE A 8 22.32 5.26 21.68
C PHE A 8 22.65 6.73 21.38
N GLY A 9 23.66 7.30 22.04
CA GLY A 9 24.15 8.65 21.79
C GLY A 9 23.05 9.72 21.85
N GLU A 10 22.98 10.56 20.81
CA GLU A 10 21.96 11.61 20.68
C GLU A 10 20.52 11.08 20.55
N ALA A 11 20.35 9.80 20.18
CA ALA A 11 19.03 9.19 20.03
C ALA A 11 18.38 8.81 21.37
N ALA A 12 19.16 8.68 22.45
CA ALA A 12 18.68 8.18 23.74
C ALA A 12 17.37 8.86 24.24
N PRO A 13 17.23 10.20 24.24
CA PRO A 13 16.02 10.86 24.76
C PRO A 13 14.75 10.62 23.92
N TYR A 14 14.93 10.16 22.69
CA TYR A 14 13.86 9.81 21.72
C TYR A 14 13.49 8.33 21.77
N LEU A 15 14.25 7.50 22.48
CA LEU A 15 13.98 6.07 22.65
C LEU A 15 13.45 5.76 24.05
N ARG A 16 14.07 6.34 25.09
CA ARG A 16 13.70 6.13 26.49
C ARG A 16 13.99 7.39 27.31
N LYS A 17 13.06 7.76 28.21
CA LYS A 17 13.29 8.85 29.18
C LYS A 17 14.26 8.42 30.26
N SER A 18 14.94 9.41 30.85
CA SER A 18 15.90 9.15 31.92
C SER A 18 15.24 8.46 33.10
N GLU A 19 15.99 7.65 33.84
CA GLU A 19 15.50 6.98 35.05
C GLU A 19 14.84 7.98 36.02
N LYS A 20 15.45 9.16 36.19
CA LYS A 20 14.91 10.23 37.03
C LYS A 20 13.51 10.69 36.59
N GLU A 21 13.31 10.91 35.29
CA GLU A 21 12.00 11.32 34.76
C GLU A 21 10.96 10.20 34.90
N ARG A 22 11.37 8.94 34.70
CA ARG A 22 10.50 7.78 34.85
C ARG A 22 10.04 7.61 36.30
N VAL A 23 10.96 7.66 37.26
CA VAL A 23 10.63 7.56 38.69
C VAL A 23 9.71 8.71 39.13
N ALA A 24 9.97 9.93 38.66
CA ALA A 24 9.10 11.08 38.94
C ALA A 24 7.68 10.87 38.40
N ALA A 25 7.54 10.35 37.17
CA ALA A 25 6.23 10.08 36.58
C ALA A 25 5.47 8.94 37.29
N GLN A 26 6.18 7.87 37.68
CA GLN A 26 5.59 6.71 38.35
C GLN A 26 5.14 6.98 39.79
N THR A 27 5.67 8.03 40.42
CA THR A 27 5.34 8.42 41.80
C THR A 27 4.27 9.50 41.90
N ARG A 28 3.67 9.94 40.78
CA ARG A 28 2.61 10.95 40.79
C ARG A 28 1.38 10.46 41.58
N PRO A 29 0.65 11.35 42.29
CA PRO A 29 -0.58 10.99 42.97
C PRO A 29 -1.61 10.37 42.01
N PHE A 30 -2.29 9.33 42.45
CA PHE A 30 -3.31 8.62 41.66
C PHE A 30 -4.33 7.96 42.59
N ASP A 31 -5.61 8.13 42.30
CA ASP A 31 -6.72 7.48 42.99
C ASP A 31 -7.48 6.58 42.02
N LEU A 32 -7.25 5.27 42.17
CA LEU A 32 -7.90 4.24 41.34
C LEU A 32 -9.44 4.34 41.36
N LYS A 33 -10.05 4.86 42.43
CA LYS A 33 -11.51 4.94 42.52
C LYS A 33 -12.10 6.20 41.87
N LYS A 34 -11.26 7.20 41.56
CA LYS A 34 -11.69 8.51 41.06
C LYS A 34 -11.16 8.83 39.67
N ASP A 35 -9.96 8.38 39.32
CA ASP A 35 -9.31 8.74 38.07
C ASP A 35 -9.82 7.86 36.92
N ILE A 36 -10.57 8.49 36.01
CA ILE A 36 -11.27 7.84 34.89
C ILE A 36 -11.00 8.57 33.57
N PHE A 37 -11.33 7.92 32.46
CA PHE A 37 -11.52 8.55 31.17
C PHE A 37 -13.00 8.72 30.89
N VAL A 38 -13.35 9.85 30.27
CA VAL A 38 -14.71 10.15 29.81
C VAL A 38 -14.67 10.51 28.32
N PRO A 39 -15.71 10.19 27.53
CA PRO A 39 -15.78 10.57 26.12
C PRO A 39 -15.81 12.09 25.95
N ASP A 40 -15.18 12.58 24.88
CA ASP A 40 -15.19 13.99 24.49
C ASP A 40 -15.35 14.14 22.98
N GLU A 41 -16.17 15.09 22.54
CA GLU A 41 -16.47 15.28 21.11
C GLU A 41 -15.27 15.77 20.28
N LYS A 42 -14.24 16.34 20.92
CA LYS A 42 -13.06 16.90 20.22
C LYS A 42 -11.81 16.06 20.41
N GLU A 43 -11.58 15.56 21.62
CA GLU A 43 -10.37 14.79 21.96
C GLU A 43 -10.60 13.27 21.98
N GLU A 44 -11.80 12.81 21.60
CA GLU A 44 -12.30 11.43 21.70
C GLU A 44 -12.48 10.98 23.15
N TYR A 45 -11.43 11.09 23.98
CA TYR A 45 -11.44 10.79 25.40
C TYR A 45 -10.59 11.80 26.18
N VAL A 46 -11.06 12.22 27.35
CA VAL A 46 -10.32 13.09 28.29
C VAL A 46 -10.16 12.44 29.66
N LYS A 47 -9.04 12.71 30.33
CA LYS A 47 -8.86 12.34 31.74
C LYS A 47 -9.81 13.15 32.61
N ALA A 48 -10.40 12.51 33.60
CA ALA A 48 -11.30 13.14 34.55
C ALA A 48 -11.19 12.51 35.95
N THR A 49 -11.58 13.30 36.96
CA THR A 49 -11.66 12.89 38.36
C THR A 49 -13.12 12.88 38.80
N ILE A 50 -13.59 11.76 39.36
CA ILE A 50 -14.96 11.66 39.87
C ILE A 50 -15.16 12.60 41.07
N ILE A 51 -16.20 13.45 40.98
CA ILE A 51 -16.66 14.33 42.07
C ILE A 51 -17.76 13.64 42.87
N SER A 52 -18.80 13.13 42.18
CA SER A 52 -19.95 12.49 42.82
C SER A 52 -20.53 11.35 41.98
N ARG A 53 -21.23 10.44 42.65
CA ARG A 53 -21.98 9.34 42.03
C ARG A 53 -23.43 9.40 42.49
N GLU A 54 -24.35 9.52 41.56
CA GLU A 54 -25.80 9.64 41.80
C GLU A 54 -26.54 8.57 40.97
N GLY A 55 -26.73 7.39 41.56
CA GLY A 55 -27.28 6.24 40.84
C GLY A 55 -26.36 5.81 39.69
N SER A 56 -26.89 5.76 38.47
CA SER A 56 -26.14 5.42 37.25
C SER A 56 -25.44 6.60 36.57
N LYS A 57 -25.50 7.79 37.19
CA LYS A 57 -24.85 9.01 36.68
C LYS A 57 -23.61 9.33 37.51
N ILE A 58 -22.53 9.63 36.82
CA ILE A 58 -21.25 10.02 37.39
C ILE A 58 -20.97 11.45 36.99
N THR A 59 -20.73 12.31 37.97
CA THR A 59 -20.27 13.68 37.75
C THR A 59 -18.76 13.71 37.95
N ALA A 60 -18.02 14.09 36.91
CA ALA A 60 -16.57 14.12 36.90
C ALA A 60 -16.05 15.49 36.44
N GLU A 61 -14.92 15.91 36.98
CA GLU A 61 -14.17 17.09 36.54
C GLU A 61 -13.07 16.63 35.58
N THR A 62 -13.11 17.11 34.35
CA THR A 62 -12.09 16.84 33.33
C THR A 62 -10.79 17.57 33.66
N GLU A 63 -9.66 17.12 33.10
CA GLU A 63 -8.35 17.76 33.29
C GLU A 63 -8.29 19.22 32.80
N HIS A 64 -9.26 19.65 31.99
CA HIS A 64 -9.42 21.02 31.53
C HIS A 64 -10.37 21.87 32.42
N GLY A 65 -10.79 21.36 33.57
CA GLY A 65 -11.66 22.06 34.54
C GLY A 65 -13.14 22.11 34.16
N LYS A 66 -13.56 21.36 33.13
CA LYS A 66 -14.98 21.23 32.76
C LYS A 66 -15.62 20.10 33.56
N THR A 67 -16.76 20.36 34.21
CA THR A 67 -17.59 19.33 34.82
C THR A 67 -18.48 18.67 33.76
N VAL A 68 -18.48 17.34 33.73
CA VAL A 68 -19.34 16.53 32.86
C VAL A 68 -20.13 15.52 33.68
N THR A 69 -21.35 15.22 33.23
CA THR A 69 -22.17 14.16 33.79
C THR A 69 -22.36 13.08 32.73
N VAL A 70 -21.80 11.90 32.98
CA VAL A 70 -21.82 10.76 32.07
C VAL A 70 -22.49 9.57 32.75
N LYS A 71 -22.86 8.56 31.96
CA LYS A 71 -23.34 7.29 32.51
C LYS A 71 -22.17 6.42 32.93
N GLU A 72 -22.42 5.50 33.86
CA GLU A 72 -21.41 4.56 34.35
C GLU A 72 -20.85 3.63 33.26
N ASP A 73 -21.64 3.28 32.24
CA ASP A 73 -21.19 2.47 31.10
C ASP A 73 -20.32 3.24 30.08
N GLN A 74 -20.20 4.56 30.24
CA GLN A 74 -19.39 5.43 29.38
C GLN A 74 -18.02 5.75 29.97
N ILE A 75 -17.77 5.41 31.23
CA ILE A 75 -16.49 5.67 31.88
C ILE A 75 -15.52 4.51 31.66
N MET A 76 -14.25 4.84 31.47
CA MET A 76 -13.17 3.85 31.40
C MET A 76 -12.15 4.13 32.50
N GLN A 77 -11.51 3.11 33.04
CA GLN A 77 -10.60 3.25 34.19
C GLN A 77 -9.24 3.80 33.75
N GLN A 78 -8.62 4.72 34.50
CA GLN A 78 -7.22 5.08 34.21
C GLN A 78 -6.25 3.99 34.72
N ASN A 79 -5.17 3.76 33.96
CA ASN A 79 -4.07 2.92 34.44
C ASN A 79 -3.22 3.65 35.50
N PRO A 80 -2.74 2.95 36.54
CA PRO A 80 -1.87 3.53 37.54
C PRO A 80 -0.58 4.14 36.92
N PRO A 81 0.02 5.17 37.55
CA PRO A 81 1.18 5.86 37.00
C PRO A 81 2.42 5.01 36.78
N LYS A 82 2.50 3.82 37.41
CA LYS A 82 3.56 2.85 37.13
C LYS A 82 3.67 2.48 35.63
N PHE A 83 2.55 2.65 34.89
CA PHE A 83 2.44 2.40 33.46
C PHE A 83 2.65 3.66 32.59
N ASP A 84 3.13 4.77 33.15
CA ASP A 84 3.41 5.99 32.37
C ASP A 84 4.38 5.69 31.23
N LYS A 85 3.96 6.03 30.00
CA LYS A 85 4.74 5.85 28.77
C LYS A 85 5.34 4.46 28.63
N ILE A 86 4.60 3.41 29.01
CA ILE A 86 5.09 2.04 28.97
C ILE A 86 5.56 1.63 27.57
N GLU A 87 6.63 0.85 27.54
CA GLU A 87 7.25 0.38 26.30
C GLU A 87 6.40 -0.66 25.58
N ASP A 88 5.64 -1.48 26.31
CA ASP A 88 4.68 -2.44 25.77
C ASP A 88 3.30 -2.28 26.40
N MET A 89 2.32 -1.91 25.57
CA MET A 89 0.94 -1.66 25.99
C MET A 89 0.20 -2.94 26.38
N ALA A 90 0.68 -4.12 25.99
CA ALA A 90 0.10 -5.39 26.46
C ALA A 90 0.28 -5.60 27.97
N MET A 91 1.20 -4.86 28.60
CA MET A 91 1.43 -4.91 30.06
C MET A 91 0.47 -4.03 30.87
N LEU A 92 -0.38 -3.23 30.22
CA LEU A 92 -1.37 -2.40 30.91
C LEU A 92 -2.36 -3.28 31.68
N THR A 93 -2.82 -2.81 32.85
CA THR A 93 -3.82 -3.54 33.65
C THR A 93 -5.22 -3.36 33.08
N PHE A 94 -5.59 -2.12 32.75
CA PHE A 94 -6.86 -1.83 32.09
C PHE A 94 -6.60 -1.70 30.59
N LEU A 95 -7.08 -2.67 29.82
CA LEU A 95 -6.91 -2.75 28.37
C LEU A 95 -8.20 -2.28 27.68
N HIS A 96 -8.19 -1.03 27.24
CA HIS A 96 -9.27 -0.40 26.49
C HIS A 96 -8.72 0.76 25.65
N GLU A 97 -9.54 1.27 24.73
CA GLU A 97 -9.18 2.29 23.73
C GLU A 97 -8.48 3.52 24.34
N PRO A 98 -9.01 4.20 25.39
CA PRO A 98 -8.34 5.40 25.90
C PRO A 98 -6.99 5.11 26.55
N ALA A 99 -6.75 3.93 27.12
CA ALA A 99 -5.45 3.60 27.70
C ALA A 99 -4.36 3.49 26.62
N VAL A 100 -4.69 2.84 25.50
CA VAL A 100 -3.81 2.73 24.33
C VAL A 100 -3.57 4.11 23.73
N LEU A 101 -4.64 4.88 23.49
CA LEU A 101 -4.56 6.23 22.93
C LEU A 101 -3.66 7.14 23.76
N TYR A 102 -3.84 7.19 25.08
CA TYR A 102 -3.06 8.07 25.95
C TYR A 102 -1.60 7.64 26.07
N ASN A 103 -1.30 6.34 26.13
CA ASN A 103 0.09 5.89 26.15
C ASN A 103 0.82 6.30 24.87
N LEU A 104 0.19 6.12 23.70
CA LEU A 104 0.74 6.59 22.43
C LEU A 104 0.87 8.12 22.38
N LYS A 105 -0.17 8.87 22.79
CA LYS A 105 -0.20 10.33 22.82
C LYS A 105 0.93 10.90 23.70
N GLU A 106 1.14 10.35 24.90
CA GLU A 106 2.15 10.82 25.84
C GLU A 106 3.59 10.47 25.42
N ARG A 107 3.80 9.28 24.85
CA ARG A 107 5.08 8.88 24.25
C ARG A 107 5.41 9.75 23.04
N TYR A 108 4.43 9.98 22.16
CA TYR A 108 4.58 10.82 20.98
C TYR A 108 4.85 12.28 21.33
N ALA A 109 4.14 12.84 22.31
CA ALA A 109 4.41 14.19 22.85
C ALA A 109 5.84 14.34 23.40
N SER A 110 6.45 13.22 23.76
CA SER A 110 7.83 13.11 24.23
C SER A 110 8.85 12.76 23.13
N TRP A 111 8.42 12.75 21.86
CA TRP A 111 9.16 12.34 20.66
C TRP A 111 9.64 10.87 20.66
N MET A 112 9.00 10.01 21.44
CA MET A 112 9.20 8.56 21.38
C MET A 112 8.17 7.95 20.43
N ILE A 113 8.59 7.70 19.19
CA ILE A 113 7.66 7.32 18.10
C ILE A 113 7.32 5.83 18.06
N TYR A 114 8.15 4.99 18.66
CA TYR A 114 7.97 3.53 18.69
C TYR A 114 7.42 3.09 20.04
N THR A 115 6.41 2.21 19.99
CA THR A 115 5.79 1.61 21.18
C THR A 115 5.34 0.20 20.83
N TYR A 116 5.64 -0.78 21.68
CA TYR A 116 5.12 -2.13 21.50
C TYR A 116 3.66 -2.25 21.93
N SER A 117 2.96 -3.19 21.31
CA SER A 117 1.62 -3.62 21.71
C SER A 117 1.50 -5.11 21.47
N GLY A 118 2.02 -5.91 22.41
CA GLY A 118 2.13 -7.36 22.21
C GLY A 118 3.09 -7.67 21.07
N LEU A 119 2.67 -8.34 20.00
CA LEU A 119 3.55 -8.61 18.86
C LEU A 119 3.83 -7.37 17.98
N PHE A 120 3.00 -6.34 18.07
CA PHE A 120 3.13 -5.15 17.24
C PHE A 120 4.24 -4.21 17.71
N CYS A 121 4.89 -3.55 16.74
CA CYS A 121 5.67 -2.34 16.94
C CYS A 121 4.93 -1.16 16.32
N VAL A 122 4.14 -0.45 17.13
CA VAL A 122 3.38 0.73 16.71
C VAL A 122 4.36 1.88 16.47
N THR A 123 4.21 2.54 15.33
CA THR A 123 5.02 3.70 14.93
C THR A 123 4.12 4.88 14.64
N VAL A 124 4.36 6.03 15.27
CA VAL A 124 3.64 7.28 14.99
C VAL A 124 4.57 8.23 14.21
N ASN A 125 4.16 8.65 13.01
CA ASN A 125 4.98 9.48 12.12
C ASN A 125 5.31 10.84 12.80
N PRO A 126 6.60 11.17 13.05
CA PRO A 126 6.99 12.40 13.76
C PRO A 126 6.89 13.68 12.93
N TYR A 127 6.78 13.57 11.59
CA TYR A 127 6.91 14.72 10.67
C TYR A 127 8.18 15.55 10.89
N LYS A 128 9.21 14.93 11.47
CA LYS A 128 10.51 15.53 11.80
C LYS A 128 11.62 14.50 11.66
N TRP A 129 12.81 15.00 11.34
CA TRP A 129 14.01 14.19 11.37
C TRP A 129 14.45 13.93 12.82
N LEU A 130 14.53 12.65 13.19
CA LEU A 130 15.02 12.21 14.50
C LEU A 130 16.31 11.40 14.32
N PRO A 131 17.28 11.49 15.25
CA PRO A 131 18.55 10.75 15.16
C PRO A 131 18.43 9.24 15.43
N VAL A 132 17.21 8.69 15.49
CA VAL A 132 16.92 7.27 15.79
C VAL A 132 17.38 6.28 14.71
N TYR A 133 17.77 6.78 13.53
CA TYR A 133 18.33 5.96 12.44
C TYR A 133 19.84 6.10 12.27
N ASN A 134 20.53 6.74 13.22
CA ASN A 134 21.98 6.91 13.18
C ASN A 134 22.71 5.56 13.27
N ALA A 135 23.94 5.51 12.75
CA ALA A 135 24.75 4.29 12.74
C ALA A 135 25.05 3.74 14.14
N GLU A 136 25.17 4.61 15.15
CA GLU A 136 25.34 4.23 16.55
C GLU A 136 24.13 3.45 17.08
N VAL A 137 22.91 3.88 16.71
CA VAL A 137 21.66 3.18 17.08
C VAL A 137 21.59 1.81 16.41
N VAL A 138 21.98 1.71 15.14
CA VAL A 138 22.08 0.41 14.43
C VAL A 138 23.00 -0.55 15.18
N ALA A 139 24.17 -0.09 15.60
CA ALA A 139 25.12 -0.89 16.38
C ALA A 139 24.57 -1.29 17.75
N ALA A 140 23.88 -0.37 18.43
CA ALA A 140 23.29 -0.60 19.74
C ALA A 140 22.16 -1.65 19.74
N TYR A 141 21.40 -1.79 18.65
CA TYR A 141 20.33 -2.81 18.56
C TYR A 141 20.82 -4.19 18.13
N ARG A 142 22.05 -4.30 17.60
CA ARG A 142 22.56 -5.56 17.04
C ARG A 142 22.77 -6.59 18.14
N GLY A 143 22.22 -7.79 17.95
CA GLY A 143 22.42 -8.90 18.87
C GLY A 143 21.56 -8.82 20.13
N LYS A 144 20.64 -7.85 20.24
CA LYS A 144 19.84 -7.64 21.45
C LYS A 144 18.46 -8.26 21.36
N LYS A 145 18.06 -8.89 22.47
CA LYS A 145 16.68 -9.33 22.63
C LYS A 145 15.76 -8.13 22.77
N ARG A 146 14.50 -8.32 22.40
CA ARG A 146 13.46 -7.28 22.52
C ARG A 146 13.33 -6.68 23.93
N SER A 147 13.58 -7.44 24.99
CA SER A 147 13.52 -6.95 26.38
C SER A 147 14.75 -6.15 26.82
N GLU A 148 15.85 -6.21 26.07
CA GLU A 148 17.14 -5.60 26.44
C GLU A 148 17.30 -4.19 25.86
N ALA A 149 16.41 -3.77 24.94
CA ALA A 149 16.47 -2.49 24.28
C ALA A 149 15.07 -1.84 24.20
N PRO A 150 14.99 -0.50 24.16
CA PRO A 150 13.70 0.19 24.04
C PRO A 150 13.02 -0.10 22.69
N PRO A 151 11.70 0.14 22.57
CA PRO A 151 10.96 -0.15 21.34
C PRO A 151 11.55 0.51 20.11
N HIS A 152 11.81 -0.29 19.07
CA HIS A 152 12.31 0.21 17.79
C HIS A 152 12.13 -0.81 16.66
N ILE A 153 12.03 -0.32 15.43
CA ILE A 153 11.96 -1.15 14.23
C ILE A 153 13.21 -2.02 14.01
N PHE A 154 14.37 -1.55 14.48
CA PHE A 154 15.62 -2.31 14.44
C PHE A 154 15.63 -3.50 15.38
N SER A 155 14.94 -3.42 16.53
CA SER A 155 14.76 -4.60 17.38
C SER A 155 13.94 -5.66 16.66
N ILE A 156 12.84 -5.29 16.00
CA ILE A 156 12.04 -6.23 15.18
C ILE A 156 12.90 -6.84 14.06
N SER A 157 13.69 -6.03 13.38
CA SER A 157 14.56 -6.47 12.28
C SER A 157 15.66 -7.44 12.77
N ASP A 158 16.34 -7.10 13.86
CA ASP A 158 17.41 -7.95 14.43
C ASP A 158 16.87 -9.26 14.99
N ASN A 159 15.71 -9.23 15.67
CA ASN A 159 15.07 -10.44 16.17
C ASN A 159 14.63 -11.36 15.02
N ALA A 160 14.06 -10.81 13.92
CA ALA A 160 13.79 -11.59 12.72
C ALA A 160 15.08 -12.22 12.14
N TYR A 161 16.17 -11.46 12.07
CA TYR A 161 17.46 -11.98 11.60
C TYR A 161 18.02 -13.09 12.50
N GLN A 162 17.94 -12.93 13.82
CA GLN A 162 18.36 -13.94 14.79
C GLN A 162 17.51 -15.21 14.71
N ASN A 163 16.18 -15.08 14.64
CA ASN A 163 15.26 -16.21 14.54
C ASN A 163 15.49 -16.96 13.23
N MET A 164 15.68 -16.26 12.10
CA MET A 164 16.03 -16.90 10.84
C MET A 164 17.27 -17.79 10.95
N LEU A 165 18.32 -17.32 11.64
CA LEU A 165 19.56 -18.08 11.81
C LEU A 165 19.45 -19.21 12.83
N THR A 166 18.65 -19.02 13.87
CA THR A 166 18.49 -19.97 14.98
C THR A 166 17.52 -21.09 14.61
N ASP A 167 16.33 -20.71 14.13
CA ASP A 167 15.21 -21.61 13.86
C ASP A 167 15.28 -22.20 12.45
N ARG A 168 16.11 -21.61 11.57
CA ARG A 168 16.30 -22.03 10.19
C ARG A 168 15.01 -21.94 9.36
N GLU A 169 14.25 -20.88 9.61
CA GLU A 169 12.99 -20.57 8.92
C GLU A 169 13.02 -19.19 8.28
N ASN A 170 12.33 -19.05 7.14
CA ASN A 170 12.14 -17.75 6.51
C ASN A 170 11.28 -16.86 7.41
N GLN A 171 11.55 -15.57 7.38
CA GLN A 171 10.83 -14.59 8.23
C GLN A 171 10.09 -13.59 7.37
N SER A 172 9.11 -12.91 7.96
CA SER A 172 8.44 -11.79 7.31
C SER A 172 8.20 -10.63 8.29
N ILE A 173 8.29 -9.41 7.78
CA ILE A 173 7.97 -8.18 8.49
C ILE A 173 6.85 -7.50 7.69
N LEU A 174 5.67 -7.45 8.29
CA LEU A 174 4.50 -6.81 7.69
C LEU A 174 4.44 -5.36 8.18
N ILE A 175 4.58 -4.41 7.27
CA ILE A 175 4.50 -2.98 7.55
C ILE A 175 3.17 -2.46 6.98
N THR A 176 2.20 -2.26 7.89
CA THR A 176 0.86 -1.78 7.54
C THR A 176 0.63 -0.36 8.07
N GLY A 177 -0.43 0.27 7.57
CA GLY A 177 -0.81 1.62 7.97
C GLY A 177 -1.50 2.37 6.83
N GLU A 178 -2.25 3.40 7.19
CA GLU A 178 -2.88 4.28 6.20
C GLU A 178 -1.85 5.03 5.36
N SER A 179 -2.34 5.68 4.31
CA SER A 179 -1.58 6.69 3.56
C SER A 179 -1.01 7.75 4.51
N GLY A 180 0.27 8.10 4.39
CA GLY A 180 0.92 9.09 5.26
C GLY A 180 1.50 8.54 6.57
N ALA A 181 1.24 7.27 6.94
CA ALA A 181 1.76 6.67 8.18
C ALA A 181 3.30 6.47 8.20
N GLY A 182 4.00 6.64 7.07
CA GLY A 182 5.45 6.47 6.99
C GLY A 182 5.92 5.03 6.71
N LYS A 183 5.08 4.18 6.11
CA LYS A 183 5.40 2.79 5.74
C LYS A 183 6.68 2.68 4.92
N THR A 184 6.72 3.35 3.76
CA THR A 184 7.86 3.34 2.82
C THR A 184 9.17 3.75 3.49
N VAL A 185 9.13 4.70 4.42
CA VAL A 185 10.32 5.13 5.18
C VAL A 185 10.79 4.00 6.10
N ASN A 186 9.89 3.39 6.86
CA ASN A 186 10.25 2.25 7.72
C ASN A 186 10.75 1.06 6.89
N THR A 187 10.13 0.74 5.75
CA THR A 187 10.60 -0.28 4.79
C THR A 187 12.05 0.00 4.36
N LYS A 188 12.37 1.24 3.96
CA LYS A 188 13.73 1.66 3.61
C LYS A 188 14.71 1.47 4.77
N ARG A 189 14.33 1.79 6.00
CA ARG A 189 15.17 1.63 7.19
C ARG A 189 15.40 0.17 7.58
N VAL A 190 14.41 -0.69 7.43
CA VAL A 190 14.54 -2.14 7.64
C VAL A 190 15.53 -2.75 6.65
N ILE A 191 15.41 -2.41 5.37
CA ILE A 191 16.35 -2.87 4.32
C ILE A 191 17.78 -2.39 4.63
N GLN A 192 17.94 -1.11 4.98
CA GLN A 192 19.23 -0.55 5.37
C GLN A 192 19.83 -1.26 6.59
N TYR A 193 19.00 -1.63 7.57
CA TYR A 193 19.45 -2.38 8.73
C TYR A 193 20.04 -3.73 8.33
N PHE A 194 19.32 -4.52 7.53
CA PHE A 194 19.79 -5.82 7.05
C PHE A 194 21.06 -5.73 6.21
N ALA A 195 21.15 -4.73 5.33
CA ALA A 195 22.35 -4.43 4.57
C ALA A 195 23.57 -4.21 5.50
N VAL A 196 23.44 -3.31 6.48
CA VAL A 196 24.54 -2.97 7.39
C VAL A 196 24.96 -4.17 8.23
N ILE A 197 24.04 -4.91 8.84
CA ILE A 197 24.42 -6.02 9.74
C ILE A 197 25.03 -7.20 8.99
N ALA A 198 24.59 -7.45 7.76
CA ALA A 198 25.12 -8.51 6.90
C ALA A 198 26.50 -8.14 6.32
N ALA A 199 26.79 -6.85 6.12
CA ALA A 199 28.05 -6.35 5.57
C ALA A 199 29.22 -6.29 6.57
N ILE A 200 28.97 -6.32 7.88
CA ILE A 200 30.03 -6.14 8.91
C ILE A 200 31.12 -7.23 8.87
N GLY A 201 30.90 -8.34 8.14
CA GLY A 201 31.93 -9.36 7.89
C GLY A 201 32.93 -9.08 6.75
N ASP A 202 32.74 -8.03 5.94
CA ASP A 202 33.50 -7.81 4.69
C ASP A 202 34.02 -6.38 4.46
N ARG A 203 34.04 -5.52 5.48
CA ARG A 203 34.58 -4.12 5.37
C ARG A 203 36.04 -4.01 4.87
N GLY A 204 36.73 -5.13 4.65
CA GLY A 204 38.07 -5.21 4.06
C GLY A 204 38.12 -5.44 2.54
N LYS A 205 37.01 -5.71 1.84
CA LYS A 205 37.01 -5.94 0.39
C LYS A 205 36.01 -5.02 -0.30
N LYS A 206 36.51 -3.89 -0.84
CA LYS A 206 35.86 -3.27 -2.00
C LYS A 206 35.96 -4.29 -3.13
N GLU A 207 34.95 -5.13 -3.32
CA GLU A 207 34.81 -5.82 -4.59
C GLU A 207 34.64 -4.74 -5.64
N ALA A 208 35.60 -4.69 -6.58
CA ALA A 208 35.50 -3.89 -7.78
C ALA A 208 34.36 -4.49 -8.63
N GLY A 209 33.13 -4.08 -8.32
CA GLY A 209 32.00 -4.26 -9.22
C GLY A 209 32.31 -3.60 -10.57
N ALA A 210 31.66 -4.07 -11.62
CA ALA A 210 31.78 -3.48 -12.96
C ALA A 210 31.64 -1.94 -12.88
N PRO A 211 32.43 -1.16 -13.64
CA PRO A 211 32.36 0.30 -13.59
C PRO A 211 30.91 0.76 -13.80
N GLY A 212 30.32 1.43 -12.80
CA GLY A 212 28.95 1.94 -12.84
C GLY A 212 27.88 1.12 -12.11
N LYS A 213 28.16 -0.12 -11.64
CA LYS A 213 27.21 -0.86 -10.80
C LYS A 213 27.48 -0.58 -9.31
N GLY A 214 26.50 0.02 -8.62
CA GLY A 214 26.53 0.20 -7.16
C GLY A 214 26.54 -1.13 -6.40
N THR A 215 26.73 -1.10 -5.08
CA THR A 215 26.62 -2.31 -4.25
C THR A 215 25.21 -2.91 -4.34
N LEU A 216 25.05 -4.19 -4.01
CA LEU A 216 23.72 -4.82 -3.99
C LEU A 216 22.76 -4.06 -3.04
N GLU A 217 23.30 -3.50 -1.96
CA GLU A 217 22.58 -2.64 -1.02
C GLU A 217 22.08 -1.36 -1.70
N ASP A 218 22.97 -0.68 -2.43
CA ASP A 218 22.60 0.51 -3.21
C ASP A 218 21.53 0.16 -4.24
N GLN A 219 21.66 -0.97 -4.94
CA GLN A 219 20.69 -1.38 -5.96
C GLN A 219 19.28 -1.62 -5.37
N ILE A 220 19.16 -2.25 -4.20
CA ILE A 220 17.87 -2.45 -3.53
C ILE A 220 17.24 -1.09 -3.16
N ILE A 221 18.05 -0.14 -2.68
CA ILE A 221 17.56 1.20 -2.32
C ILE A 221 17.17 2.00 -3.57
N GLN A 222 17.98 1.93 -4.63
CA GLN A 222 17.79 2.61 -5.91
C GLN A 222 16.66 2.01 -6.75
N ALA A 223 16.16 0.82 -6.43
CA ALA A 223 14.91 0.31 -7.02
C ALA A 223 13.70 1.18 -6.67
N ASN A 224 13.72 1.89 -5.53
CA ASN A 224 12.54 2.64 -5.07
C ASN A 224 12.20 3.84 -5.96
N PRO A 225 13.09 4.77 -6.35
CA PRO A 225 12.72 5.87 -7.25
C PRO A 225 12.06 5.41 -8.56
N ALA A 226 12.52 4.31 -9.15
CA ALA A 226 11.91 3.73 -10.35
C ALA A 226 10.51 3.16 -10.07
N LEU A 227 10.34 2.42 -8.99
CA LEU A 227 9.03 1.86 -8.61
C LEU A 227 8.04 2.93 -8.13
N GLU A 228 8.50 3.93 -7.38
CA GLU A 228 7.68 5.03 -6.89
C GLU A 228 7.20 5.91 -8.05
N ALA A 229 8.04 6.20 -9.05
CA ALA A 229 7.62 6.98 -10.21
C ALA A 229 6.45 6.33 -10.97
N PHE A 230 6.47 5.00 -11.13
CA PHE A 230 5.45 4.26 -11.90
C PHE A 230 4.35 3.61 -11.05
N GLY A 231 4.51 3.55 -9.73
CA GLY A 231 3.60 2.85 -8.83
C GLY A 231 3.04 3.72 -7.71
N ASN A 232 3.55 4.94 -7.52
CA ASN A 232 3.01 5.87 -6.53
C ASN A 232 2.31 7.06 -7.19
N ALA A 233 1.35 7.61 -6.46
CA ALA A 233 0.60 8.78 -6.87
C ALA A 233 0.15 9.61 -5.66
N LYS A 234 -0.22 10.86 -5.92
CA LYS A 234 -0.88 11.71 -4.94
C LYS A 234 -2.34 11.30 -4.78
N THR A 235 -2.72 10.95 -3.55
CA THR A 235 -4.11 10.70 -3.14
C THR A 235 -4.62 11.83 -2.23
N VAL A 236 -5.86 11.74 -1.79
CA VAL A 236 -6.44 12.74 -0.86
C VAL A 236 -5.67 12.84 0.46
N ARG A 237 -5.10 11.73 0.94
CA ARG A 237 -4.45 11.64 2.27
C ARG A 237 -2.92 11.63 2.24
N ASN A 238 -2.29 11.48 1.08
CA ASN A 238 -0.83 11.37 0.97
C ASN A 238 -0.36 11.77 -0.41
N ASP A 239 0.70 12.57 -0.45
CA ASP A 239 1.28 13.07 -1.69
C ASP A 239 2.09 12.01 -2.46
N ASN A 240 2.61 10.98 -1.78
CA ASN A 240 3.39 9.90 -2.40
C ASN A 240 2.88 8.52 -1.90
N SER A 241 1.69 8.12 -2.33
CA SER A 241 1.05 6.89 -1.89
C SER A 241 1.34 5.72 -2.82
N SER A 242 1.86 4.60 -2.30
CA SER A 242 2.03 3.35 -3.05
C SER A 242 0.67 2.81 -3.46
N ARG A 243 0.43 2.66 -4.77
CA ARG A 243 -0.81 2.11 -5.35
C ARG A 243 -0.59 0.70 -5.91
N PHE A 244 0.33 -0.02 -5.27
CA PHE A 244 0.61 -1.44 -5.45
C PHE A 244 1.15 -1.98 -4.11
N GLY A 245 0.91 -3.26 -3.83
CA GLY A 245 1.58 -3.99 -2.76
C GLY A 245 2.98 -4.42 -3.20
N LYS A 246 3.96 -4.31 -2.32
CA LYS A 246 5.36 -4.66 -2.58
C LYS A 246 5.85 -5.64 -1.53
N PHE A 247 6.34 -6.80 -1.95
CA PHE A 247 6.99 -7.76 -1.09
C PHE A 247 8.44 -7.94 -1.51
N ILE A 248 9.35 -7.44 -0.68
CA ILE A 248 10.80 -7.49 -0.94
C ILE A 248 11.37 -8.67 -0.17
N ARG A 249 11.87 -9.68 -0.88
CA ARG A 249 12.60 -10.79 -0.27
C ARG A 249 14.09 -10.46 -0.25
N ILE A 250 14.65 -10.34 0.94
CA ILE A 250 16.10 -10.21 1.13
C ILE A 250 16.64 -11.60 1.43
N HIS A 251 17.42 -12.16 0.52
CA HIS A 251 17.95 -13.51 0.63
C HIS A 251 19.28 -13.52 1.37
N PHE A 252 19.44 -14.50 2.22
CA PHE A 252 20.64 -14.76 2.99
C PHE A 252 21.22 -16.14 2.65
N GLY A 253 22.54 -16.20 2.57
CA GLY A 253 23.27 -17.46 2.46
C GLY A 253 23.34 -18.21 3.79
N ALA A 254 23.91 -19.41 3.78
CA ALA A 254 24.02 -20.26 4.97
C ALA A 254 24.80 -19.63 6.15
N THR A 255 25.64 -18.63 5.89
CA THR A 255 26.41 -17.91 6.91
C THR A 255 25.71 -16.64 7.41
N GLY A 256 24.46 -16.37 7.01
CA GLY A 256 23.73 -15.14 7.33
C GLY A 256 24.16 -13.91 6.54
N LYS A 257 25.00 -14.06 5.52
CA LYS A 257 25.38 -12.94 4.64
C LYS A 257 24.33 -12.71 3.56
N LEU A 258 24.20 -11.46 3.11
CA LEU A 258 23.28 -11.08 2.05
C LEU A 258 23.71 -11.74 0.73
N ALA A 259 22.81 -12.53 0.14
CA ALA A 259 23.05 -13.30 -1.07
C ALA A 259 22.44 -12.61 -2.30
N SER A 260 21.16 -12.23 -2.23
CA SER A 260 20.44 -11.57 -3.33
C SER A 260 19.20 -10.87 -2.80
N ALA A 261 18.47 -10.17 -3.65
CA ALA A 261 17.13 -9.69 -3.35
C ALA A 261 16.19 -9.90 -4.54
N ASP A 262 14.90 -9.96 -4.27
CA ASP A 262 13.88 -9.85 -5.32
C ASP A 262 12.63 -9.14 -4.77
N ILE A 263 11.83 -8.64 -5.70
CA ILE A 263 10.64 -7.85 -5.44
C ILE A 263 9.48 -8.52 -6.15
N GLU A 264 8.45 -8.85 -5.39
CA GLU A 264 7.13 -9.21 -5.92
C GLU A 264 6.17 -8.03 -5.76
N THR A 265 5.37 -7.78 -6.78
CA THR A 265 4.37 -6.71 -6.78
C THR A 265 2.98 -7.27 -6.94
N TYR A 266 2.02 -6.69 -6.22
CA TYR A 266 0.62 -7.12 -6.24
C TYR A 266 -0.30 -5.91 -6.43
N LEU A 267 -1.45 -6.14 -7.07
CA LEU A 267 -2.59 -5.21 -7.08
C LEU A 267 -2.22 -3.77 -7.47
N LEU A 268 -1.49 -3.59 -8.58
CA LEU A 268 -1.32 -2.25 -9.16
C LEU A 268 -2.70 -1.66 -9.50
N GLU A 269 -2.98 -0.44 -9.05
CA GLU A 269 -4.23 0.27 -9.30
C GLU A 269 -4.31 0.71 -10.76
N LYS A 270 -4.70 -0.21 -11.66
CA LYS A 270 -4.73 0.04 -13.11
C LYS A 270 -5.69 1.16 -13.50
N SER A 271 -6.79 1.33 -12.77
CA SER A 271 -7.79 2.36 -13.07
C SER A 271 -7.19 3.78 -13.02
N ARG A 272 -6.17 4.00 -12.17
CA ARG A 272 -5.47 5.28 -12.05
C ARG A 272 -4.82 5.75 -13.35
N VAL A 273 -4.40 4.81 -14.21
CA VAL A 273 -3.76 5.11 -15.51
C VAL A 273 -4.67 5.96 -16.41
N ILE A 274 -5.98 5.78 -16.31
CA ILE A 274 -6.97 6.45 -17.18
C ILE A 274 -7.96 7.34 -16.42
N PHE A 275 -7.91 7.36 -15.09
CA PHE A 275 -8.88 8.04 -14.24
C PHE A 275 -8.26 8.60 -12.97
N GLN A 276 -8.70 9.80 -12.56
CA GLN A 276 -8.33 10.39 -11.27
C GLN A 276 -9.56 11.04 -10.63
N LEU A 277 -9.62 11.00 -9.29
CA LEU A 277 -10.54 11.87 -8.54
C LEU A 277 -10.02 13.32 -8.56
N LYS A 278 -10.94 14.27 -8.37
CA LYS A 278 -10.65 15.72 -8.45
C LYS A 278 -9.46 16.17 -7.59
N ALA A 279 -9.29 15.58 -6.42
CA ALA A 279 -8.21 15.90 -5.48
C ALA A 279 -7.06 14.88 -5.53
N GLU A 280 -6.91 14.13 -6.61
CA GLU A 280 -5.83 13.14 -6.79
C GLU A 280 -5.06 13.39 -8.08
N ARG A 281 -3.90 12.72 -8.22
CA ARG A 281 -3.11 12.68 -9.45
C ARG A 281 -3.03 11.26 -10.00
N ASN A 282 -2.61 11.17 -11.27
CA ASN A 282 -2.10 9.95 -11.85
C ASN A 282 -0.69 9.63 -11.28
N TYR A 283 -0.04 8.56 -11.73
CA TYR A 283 1.32 8.19 -11.32
C TYR A 283 2.34 9.30 -11.57
N HIS A 284 3.35 9.41 -10.69
CA HIS A 284 4.31 10.53 -10.70
C HIS A 284 5.06 10.67 -12.02
N ILE A 285 5.39 9.55 -12.69
CA ILE A 285 6.19 9.53 -13.92
C ILE A 285 5.67 10.48 -15.00
N TYR A 286 4.34 10.61 -15.17
CA TYR A 286 3.78 11.51 -16.19
C TYR A 286 4.21 12.95 -15.94
N TYR A 287 4.06 13.43 -14.71
CA TYR A 287 4.38 14.80 -14.34
C TYR A 287 5.88 15.05 -14.19
N GLN A 288 6.63 14.02 -13.77
CA GLN A 288 8.09 14.03 -13.80
C GLN A 288 8.60 14.30 -15.22
N ILE A 289 8.10 13.58 -16.23
CA ILE A 289 8.47 13.81 -17.63
C ILE A 289 8.06 15.22 -18.09
N LEU A 290 6.82 15.64 -17.79
CA LEU A 290 6.30 16.95 -18.17
C LEU A 290 6.96 18.13 -17.44
N SER A 291 7.77 17.89 -16.40
CA SER A 291 8.58 18.91 -15.71
C SER A 291 9.57 19.63 -16.64
N ASN A 292 9.87 19.03 -17.80
CA ASN A 292 10.82 19.55 -18.79
C ASN A 292 12.28 19.67 -18.28
N LYS A 293 12.63 18.93 -17.21
CA LYS A 293 14.03 18.87 -16.74
C LYS A 293 14.95 18.13 -17.72
N LYS A 294 14.39 17.21 -18.53
CA LYS A 294 15.03 16.53 -19.66
C LYS A 294 14.23 16.76 -20.95
N PRO A 295 14.39 17.92 -21.63
CA PRO A 295 13.57 18.30 -22.79
C PRO A 295 13.58 17.29 -23.93
N GLU A 296 14.68 16.55 -24.09
CA GLU A 296 14.81 15.49 -25.10
C GLU A 296 13.77 14.37 -24.95
N LEU A 297 13.20 14.19 -23.75
CA LEU A 297 12.12 13.22 -23.52
C LEU A 297 10.81 13.70 -24.13
N LEU A 298 10.49 15.00 -24.05
CA LEU A 298 9.28 15.56 -24.63
C LEU A 298 9.28 15.41 -26.14
N ASP A 299 10.41 15.74 -26.78
CA ASP A 299 10.61 15.57 -28.23
C ASP A 299 10.52 14.09 -28.64
N MET A 300 11.15 13.18 -27.88
CA MET A 300 11.11 11.75 -28.17
C MET A 300 9.70 11.17 -28.07
N MET A 301 8.93 11.65 -27.09
CA MET A 301 7.57 11.19 -26.80
C MET A 301 6.50 11.95 -27.58
N LEU A 302 6.86 12.96 -28.38
CA LEU A 302 5.94 13.81 -29.14
C LEU A 302 4.90 14.52 -28.27
N VAL A 303 5.31 14.91 -27.06
CA VAL A 303 4.43 15.53 -26.05
C VAL A 303 4.79 16.97 -25.77
N THR A 304 3.81 17.78 -25.35
CA THR A 304 4.03 19.12 -24.80
C THR A 304 4.39 19.00 -23.32
N ASN A 305 4.68 20.11 -22.65
CA ASN A 305 4.84 20.17 -21.20
C ASN A 305 3.54 20.54 -20.45
N ASN A 306 2.41 20.67 -21.16
CA ASN A 306 1.13 21.02 -20.55
C ASN A 306 0.32 19.75 -20.23
N PRO A 307 0.14 19.37 -18.95
CA PRO A 307 -0.59 18.15 -18.59
C PRO A 307 -2.04 18.17 -19.06
N TYR A 308 -2.67 19.34 -19.20
CA TYR A 308 -4.06 19.47 -19.65
C TYR A 308 -4.28 19.11 -21.13
N ASP A 309 -3.19 18.93 -21.89
CA ASP A 309 -3.27 18.42 -23.26
C ASP A 309 -3.61 16.92 -23.28
N TYR A 310 -3.56 16.21 -22.14
CA TYR A 310 -3.68 14.75 -22.05
C TYR A 310 -4.78 14.32 -21.07
N ALA A 311 -5.93 13.91 -21.62
CA ALA A 311 -7.14 13.63 -20.84
C ALA A 311 -6.98 12.54 -19.76
N PHE A 312 -6.08 11.58 -19.96
CA PHE A 312 -5.85 10.49 -19.00
C PHE A 312 -5.07 10.91 -17.75
N ILE A 313 -4.40 12.07 -17.73
CA ILE A 313 -3.54 12.47 -16.60
C ILE A 313 -3.95 13.81 -15.97
N SER A 314 -5.03 14.43 -16.44
CA SER A 314 -5.42 15.80 -16.06
C SER A 314 -6.86 15.94 -15.56
N GLN A 315 -7.47 14.85 -15.07
CA GLN A 315 -8.85 14.89 -14.54
C GLN A 315 -8.92 15.43 -13.11
N GLY A 316 -7.82 15.26 -12.36
CA GLY A 316 -7.65 15.76 -11.00
C GLY A 316 -6.63 16.90 -10.92
N GLU A 317 -5.80 16.85 -9.89
CA GLU A 317 -4.67 17.76 -9.73
C GLU A 317 -3.59 17.46 -10.76
N THR A 318 -2.69 18.42 -11.00
CA THR A 318 -1.53 18.23 -11.89
C THR A 318 -0.21 18.63 -11.24
N THR A 319 -0.25 19.34 -10.12
CA THR A 319 0.92 19.77 -9.33
C THR A 319 0.72 19.41 -7.86
N VAL A 320 1.83 19.24 -7.12
CA VAL A 320 1.80 18.97 -5.67
C VAL A 320 2.86 19.84 -5.01
N PRO A 321 2.51 20.73 -4.06
CA PRO A 321 3.49 21.66 -3.48
C PRO A 321 4.67 21.01 -2.76
N SER A 322 4.51 19.77 -2.28
CA SER A 322 5.54 19.02 -1.55
C SER A 322 6.49 18.23 -2.44
N ILE A 323 6.26 18.17 -3.76
CA ILE A 323 7.02 17.35 -4.71
C ILE A 323 7.62 18.24 -5.79
N ASP A 324 8.93 18.14 -6.00
CA ASP A 324 9.61 18.69 -7.17
C ASP A 324 9.71 17.61 -8.25
N ASP A 325 8.73 17.57 -9.15
CA ASP A 325 8.65 16.60 -10.25
C ASP A 325 9.93 16.62 -11.14
N GLY A 326 10.67 17.74 -11.20
CA GLY A 326 11.90 17.86 -11.99
C GLY A 326 13.11 17.21 -11.35
N GLU A 327 13.31 17.40 -10.05
CA GLU A 327 14.37 16.69 -9.31
C GLU A 327 14.06 15.19 -9.21
N GLU A 328 12.80 14.81 -9.04
CA GLU A 328 12.38 13.41 -9.04
C GLU A 328 12.64 12.72 -10.39
N LEU A 329 12.45 13.41 -11.53
CA LEU A 329 12.79 12.85 -12.85
C LEU A 329 14.28 12.48 -12.94
N LEU A 330 15.17 13.31 -12.40
CA LEU A 330 16.61 13.03 -12.39
C LEU A 330 16.93 11.83 -11.50
N ALA A 331 16.28 11.71 -10.35
CA ALA A 331 16.42 10.56 -9.47
C ALA A 331 15.94 9.27 -10.15
N THR A 332 14.80 9.30 -10.85
CA THR A 332 14.27 8.16 -11.59
C THR A 332 15.16 7.74 -12.77
N ASP A 333 15.67 8.67 -13.56
CA ASP A 333 16.58 8.35 -14.67
C ASP A 333 17.92 7.80 -14.17
N SER A 334 18.48 8.36 -13.10
CA SER A 334 19.68 7.85 -12.44
C SER A 334 19.46 6.45 -11.85
N ALA A 335 18.30 6.19 -11.27
CA ALA A 335 17.93 4.87 -10.76
C ALA A 335 17.92 3.83 -11.89
N PHE A 336 17.38 4.15 -13.06
CA PHE A 336 17.44 3.24 -14.22
C PHE A 336 18.88 2.88 -14.60
N ASP A 337 19.81 3.85 -14.57
CA ASP A 337 21.21 3.60 -14.89
C ASP A 337 21.88 2.68 -13.86
N VAL A 338 21.66 2.92 -12.56
CA VAL A 338 22.22 2.09 -11.48
C VAL A 338 21.67 0.66 -11.51
N LEU A 339 20.38 0.50 -11.85
CA LEU A 339 19.72 -0.80 -12.02
C LEU A 339 20.14 -1.50 -13.33
N GLY A 340 20.95 -0.83 -14.15
CA GLY A 340 21.56 -1.39 -15.35
C GLY A 340 20.60 -1.49 -16.54
N PHE A 341 19.57 -0.64 -16.61
CA PHE A 341 18.74 -0.51 -17.80
C PHE A 341 19.58 0.09 -18.94
N THR A 342 19.45 -0.48 -20.13
CA THR A 342 20.08 0.07 -21.33
C THR A 342 19.33 1.32 -21.80
N GLN A 343 20.01 2.19 -22.55
CA GLN A 343 19.34 3.38 -23.11
C GLN A 343 18.17 3.01 -24.04
N GLU A 344 18.24 1.88 -24.77
CA GLU A 344 17.13 1.38 -25.59
C GLU A 344 15.92 0.98 -24.72
N GLU A 345 16.15 0.30 -23.60
CA GLU A 345 15.12 -0.04 -22.62
C GLU A 345 14.49 1.23 -22.01
N LYS A 346 15.30 2.18 -21.52
CA LYS A 346 14.80 3.46 -20.97
C LYS A 346 13.94 4.22 -21.99
N ASN A 347 14.45 4.37 -23.21
CA ASN A 347 13.72 5.04 -24.29
C ASN A 347 12.40 4.32 -24.60
N SER A 348 12.38 2.99 -24.55
CA SER A 348 11.17 2.21 -24.79
C SER A 348 10.11 2.44 -23.70
N ILE A 349 10.53 2.49 -22.43
CA ILE A 349 9.64 2.82 -21.30
C ILE A 349 9.03 4.22 -21.51
N TYR A 350 9.85 5.24 -21.76
CA TYR A 350 9.37 6.61 -21.98
C TYR A 350 8.43 6.71 -23.18
N LYS A 351 8.77 6.06 -24.31
CA LYS A 351 7.90 6.01 -25.50
C LYS A 351 6.55 5.37 -25.21
N LEU A 352 6.50 4.26 -24.46
CA LEU A 352 5.25 3.62 -24.08
C LEU A 352 4.40 4.50 -23.15
N THR A 353 5.02 5.16 -22.18
CA THR A 353 4.34 6.14 -21.31
C THR A 353 3.74 7.30 -22.13
N GLY A 354 4.47 7.81 -23.13
CA GLY A 354 3.97 8.84 -24.04
C GLY A 354 2.83 8.36 -24.93
N ALA A 355 2.96 7.14 -25.46
CA ALA A 355 1.93 6.52 -26.28
C ALA A 355 0.59 6.35 -25.54
N ILE A 356 0.63 6.07 -24.23
CA ILE A 356 -0.55 6.00 -23.36
C ILE A 356 -1.22 7.37 -23.20
N MET A 357 -0.45 8.46 -23.09
CA MET A 357 -1.02 9.81 -23.03
C MET A 357 -1.77 10.15 -24.33
N HIS A 358 -1.19 9.81 -25.49
CA HIS A 358 -1.86 9.99 -26.79
C HIS A 358 -3.08 9.09 -26.98
N PHE A 359 -3.08 7.87 -26.42
CA PHE A 359 -4.28 7.00 -26.42
C PHE A 359 -5.48 7.71 -25.80
N GLY A 360 -5.27 8.41 -24.68
CA GLY A 360 -6.34 9.16 -24.00
C GLY A 360 -6.97 10.28 -24.81
N ASN A 361 -6.27 10.74 -25.86
CA ASN A 361 -6.73 11.84 -26.71
C ASN A 361 -7.30 11.38 -28.06
N MET A 362 -7.29 10.08 -28.36
CA MET A 362 -7.90 9.55 -29.57
C MET A 362 -9.41 9.82 -29.57
N LYS A 363 -9.89 10.46 -30.64
CA LYS A 363 -11.31 10.82 -30.80
C LYS A 363 -11.97 9.90 -31.81
N PHE A 364 -13.21 9.53 -31.52
CA PHE A 364 -14.04 8.70 -32.36
C PHE A 364 -15.43 9.32 -32.44
N LYS A 365 -16.06 9.18 -33.60
CA LYS A 365 -17.42 9.65 -33.85
C LYS A 365 -18.28 8.54 -34.42
N GLN A 366 -19.59 8.68 -34.29
CA GLN A 366 -20.52 7.75 -34.89
C GLN A 366 -20.59 8.02 -36.40
N LYS A 367 -20.43 6.97 -37.20
CA LYS A 367 -20.58 7.04 -38.65
C LYS A 367 -22.03 7.39 -39.01
N GLN A 368 -22.22 8.26 -40.01
CA GLN A 368 -23.55 8.72 -40.38
C GLN A 368 -24.47 7.56 -40.77
N ARG A 369 -25.63 7.45 -40.10
CA ARG A 369 -26.67 6.42 -40.33
C ARG A 369 -26.28 4.98 -39.94
N GLU A 370 -25.16 4.79 -39.25
CA GLU A 370 -24.73 3.51 -38.70
C GLU A 370 -24.45 3.64 -37.19
N GLU A 371 -24.53 2.56 -36.42
CA GLU A 371 -24.14 2.58 -34.99
C GLU A 371 -22.62 2.43 -34.79
N GLN A 372 -21.87 2.24 -35.88
CA GLN A 372 -20.43 2.00 -35.86
C GLN A 372 -19.63 3.28 -35.62
N ALA A 373 -18.50 3.13 -34.95
CA ALA A 373 -17.52 4.18 -34.75
C ALA A 373 -16.60 4.32 -35.96
N GLU A 374 -16.21 5.56 -36.25
CA GLU A 374 -15.10 5.89 -37.14
C GLU A 374 -14.13 6.86 -36.44
N PRO A 375 -12.84 6.87 -36.80
CA PRO A 375 -11.87 7.82 -36.24
C PRO A 375 -12.29 9.27 -36.53
N ASP A 376 -12.18 10.13 -35.53
CA ASP A 376 -12.40 11.58 -35.67
C ASP A 376 -11.06 12.33 -35.67
N GLY A 377 -10.32 12.14 -36.77
CA GLY A 377 -8.92 12.54 -36.89
C GLY A 377 -7.96 11.39 -36.60
N THR A 378 -6.72 11.52 -37.06
CA THR A 378 -5.68 10.48 -36.93
C THR A 378 -4.45 10.94 -36.16
N GLU A 379 -4.30 12.23 -35.87
CA GLU A 379 -3.06 12.81 -35.34
C GLU A 379 -2.55 12.08 -34.08
N GLU A 380 -3.42 11.89 -33.08
CA GLU A 380 -3.04 11.22 -31.82
C GLU A 380 -2.79 9.72 -32.02
N ALA A 381 -3.47 9.10 -33.00
CA ALA A 381 -3.22 7.72 -33.38
C ALA A 381 -1.89 7.56 -34.14
N ASP A 382 -1.53 8.52 -34.99
CA ASP A 382 -0.29 8.55 -35.72
C ASP A 382 0.90 8.68 -34.75
N LYS A 383 0.81 9.61 -33.78
CA LYS A 383 1.82 9.76 -32.71
C LYS A 383 1.97 8.48 -31.89
N SER A 384 0.85 7.94 -31.39
CA SER A 384 0.91 6.74 -30.55
C SER A 384 1.40 5.51 -31.32
N ALA A 385 0.94 5.29 -32.55
CA ALA A 385 1.42 4.21 -33.40
C ALA A 385 2.91 4.34 -33.71
N TYR A 386 3.41 5.55 -33.98
CA TYR A 386 4.84 5.78 -34.17
C TYR A 386 5.68 5.41 -32.95
N LEU A 387 5.27 5.86 -31.75
CA LEU A 387 5.96 5.56 -30.49
C LEU A 387 5.95 4.06 -30.19
N MET A 388 4.83 3.38 -30.46
CA MET A 388 4.65 1.95 -30.29
C MET A 388 5.23 1.10 -31.44
N GLY A 389 5.79 1.70 -32.49
CA GLY A 389 6.32 0.96 -33.65
C GLY A 389 5.26 0.16 -34.41
N LEU A 390 4.08 0.76 -34.62
CA LEU A 390 2.90 0.17 -35.28
C LEU A 390 2.51 0.97 -36.53
N ASN A 391 1.64 0.38 -37.36
CA ASN A 391 0.96 1.11 -38.42
C ASN A 391 -0.34 1.76 -37.88
N SER A 392 -0.46 3.08 -38.04
CA SER A 392 -1.62 3.84 -37.53
C SER A 392 -2.95 3.41 -38.13
N ALA A 393 -2.99 3.12 -39.44
CA ALA A 393 -4.21 2.69 -40.11
C ALA A 393 -4.67 1.31 -39.62
N ASP A 394 -3.73 0.38 -39.40
CA ASP A 394 -4.04 -0.94 -38.84
C ASP A 394 -4.50 -0.85 -37.39
N LEU A 395 -3.91 0.04 -36.59
CA LEU A 395 -4.34 0.31 -35.21
C LEU A 395 -5.79 0.81 -35.18
N LEU A 396 -6.11 1.86 -35.95
CA LEU A 396 -7.47 2.41 -36.02
C LEU A 396 -8.48 1.39 -36.56
N LYS A 397 -8.08 0.60 -37.57
CA LYS A 397 -8.91 -0.49 -38.10
C LYS A 397 -9.16 -1.56 -37.04
N GLY A 398 -8.13 -1.96 -36.29
CA GLY A 398 -8.25 -2.95 -35.22
C GLY A 398 -9.15 -2.47 -34.07
N LEU A 399 -9.09 -1.17 -33.74
CA LEU A 399 -9.94 -0.55 -32.74
C LEU A 399 -11.42 -0.49 -33.17
N CYS A 400 -11.73 0.03 -34.35
CA CYS A 400 -13.12 0.18 -34.82
C CYS A 400 -13.74 -1.13 -35.32
N HIS A 401 -12.93 -2.01 -35.90
CA HIS A 401 -13.35 -3.24 -36.59
C HIS A 401 -12.49 -4.46 -36.18
N PRO A 402 -12.47 -4.84 -34.90
CA PRO A 402 -11.75 -6.01 -34.44
C PRO A 402 -12.23 -7.29 -35.13
N ARG A 403 -11.29 -8.19 -35.39
CA ARG A 403 -11.55 -9.57 -35.81
C ARG A 403 -11.68 -10.45 -34.58
N VAL A 404 -12.88 -10.98 -34.35
CA VAL A 404 -13.19 -11.84 -33.21
C VAL A 404 -13.31 -13.28 -33.71
N LYS A 405 -12.71 -14.22 -32.98
CA LYS A 405 -12.85 -15.65 -33.28
C LYS A 405 -14.21 -16.14 -32.79
N VAL A 406 -15.03 -16.65 -33.69
CA VAL A 406 -16.34 -17.25 -33.40
C VAL A 406 -16.29 -18.69 -33.89
N GLY A 407 -16.18 -19.65 -32.95
CA GLY A 407 -15.89 -21.04 -33.29
C GLY A 407 -14.52 -21.18 -33.95
N ASN A 408 -14.48 -21.64 -35.20
CA ASN A 408 -13.25 -21.82 -35.98
C ASN A 408 -12.95 -20.67 -36.96
N GLU A 409 -13.83 -19.68 -37.10
CA GLU A 409 -13.68 -18.59 -38.06
C GLU A 409 -13.42 -17.24 -37.37
N TYR A 410 -12.79 -16.31 -38.10
CA TYR A 410 -12.59 -14.94 -37.65
C TYR A 410 -13.57 -14.02 -38.35
N VAL A 411 -14.45 -13.39 -37.57
CA VAL A 411 -15.47 -12.45 -38.06
C VAL A 411 -15.09 -11.03 -37.68
N THR A 412 -15.16 -10.11 -38.64
CA THR A 412 -14.98 -8.68 -38.36
C THR A 412 -16.23 -8.13 -37.68
N LYS A 413 -16.07 -7.56 -36.49
CA LYS A 413 -17.16 -6.98 -35.70
C LYS A 413 -16.98 -5.47 -35.64
N GLY A 414 -17.99 -4.69 -36.05
CA GLY A 414 -18.01 -3.25 -35.83
C GLY A 414 -18.25 -2.92 -34.36
N GLN A 415 -17.57 -1.88 -33.87
CA GLN A 415 -17.78 -1.34 -32.52
C GLN A 415 -18.47 0.02 -32.56
N ASN A 416 -19.24 0.36 -31.53
CA ASN A 416 -19.73 1.72 -31.34
C ASN A 416 -18.68 2.61 -30.64
N VAL A 417 -18.90 3.93 -30.60
CA VAL A 417 -17.91 4.91 -30.08
C VAL A 417 -17.48 4.57 -28.66
N GLN A 418 -18.44 4.24 -27.79
CA GLN A 418 -18.18 3.94 -26.39
C GLN A 418 -17.36 2.65 -26.22
N GLN A 419 -17.63 1.61 -27.02
CA GLN A 419 -16.85 0.37 -27.04
C GLN A 419 -15.40 0.63 -27.45
N VAL A 420 -15.17 1.48 -28.46
CA VAL A 420 -13.82 1.83 -28.90
C VAL A 420 -13.07 2.58 -27.80
N ILE A 421 -13.68 3.58 -27.18
CA ILE A 421 -13.08 4.34 -26.06
C ILE A 421 -12.70 3.40 -24.90
N TYR A 422 -13.57 2.43 -24.60
CA TYR A 422 -13.28 1.42 -23.58
C TYR A 422 -12.14 0.49 -23.97
N ALA A 423 -12.07 0.06 -25.24
CA ALA A 423 -10.96 -0.74 -25.74
C ALA A 423 -9.63 0.02 -25.64
N VAL A 424 -9.62 1.31 -25.99
CA VAL A 424 -8.44 2.18 -25.85
C VAL A 424 -7.99 2.26 -24.38
N GLY A 425 -8.93 2.49 -23.46
CA GLY A 425 -8.64 2.52 -22.01
C GLY A 425 -8.12 1.18 -21.47
N ALA A 426 -8.71 0.06 -21.91
CA ALA A 426 -8.26 -1.29 -21.53
C ALA A 426 -6.83 -1.57 -22.02
N LEU A 427 -6.53 -1.23 -23.29
CA LEU A 427 -5.20 -1.37 -23.86
C LEU A 427 -4.17 -0.48 -23.14
N ALA A 428 -4.51 0.78 -22.83
CA ALA A 428 -3.64 1.68 -22.07
C ALA A 428 -3.26 1.10 -20.70
N LYS A 429 -4.26 0.59 -19.95
CA LYS A 429 -4.04 -0.08 -18.67
C LYS A 429 -3.16 -1.32 -18.81
N ALA A 430 -3.40 -2.15 -19.82
CA ALA A 430 -2.64 -3.38 -20.05
C ALA A 430 -1.19 -3.12 -20.44
N VAL A 431 -0.93 -2.12 -21.30
CA VAL A 431 0.43 -1.70 -21.65
C VAL A 431 1.15 -1.21 -20.39
N TYR A 432 0.51 -0.36 -19.59
CA TYR A 432 1.11 0.18 -18.36
C TYR A 432 1.43 -0.93 -17.34
N GLU A 433 0.48 -1.82 -17.07
CA GLU A 433 0.67 -2.94 -16.14
C GLU A 433 1.78 -3.89 -16.61
N LYS A 434 1.74 -4.34 -17.87
CA LYS A 434 2.76 -5.25 -18.40
C LYS A 434 4.13 -4.58 -18.38
N MET A 435 4.22 -3.29 -18.69
CA MET A 435 5.45 -2.51 -18.60
C MET A 435 5.96 -2.44 -17.15
N PHE A 436 5.09 -2.15 -16.18
CA PHE A 436 5.45 -2.13 -14.77
C PHE A 436 5.95 -3.50 -14.27
N ASN A 437 5.25 -4.58 -14.59
CA ASN A 437 5.65 -5.94 -14.25
C ASN A 437 6.99 -6.34 -14.92
N TRP A 438 7.22 -5.90 -16.15
CA TRP A 438 8.49 -6.10 -16.85
C TRP A 438 9.62 -5.30 -16.19
N MET A 439 9.37 -4.06 -15.75
CA MET A 439 10.35 -3.27 -14.99
C MET A 439 10.73 -3.99 -13.69
N VAL A 440 9.75 -4.52 -12.95
CA VAL A 440 10.00 -5.33 -11.73
C VAL A 440 10.84 -6.56 -12.06
N THR A 441 10.51 -7.28 -13.14
CA THR A 441 11.31 -8.43 -13.61
C THR A 441 12.75 -8.01 -13.94
N ARG A 442 12.91 -6.86 -14.60
CA ARG A 442 14.21 -6.34 -15.00
C ARG A 442 15.06 -5.88 -13.82
N ILE A 443 14.42 -5.34 -12.78
CA ILE A 443 15.02 -5.01 -11.48
C ILE A 443 15.43 -6.30 -10.75
N ASN A 444 14.58 -7.32 -10.70
CA ASN A 444 14.94 -8.59 -10.06
C ASN A 444 16.16 -9.24 -10.72
N ASN A 445 16.28 -9.15 -12.05
CA ASN A 445 17.47 -9.63 -12.76
C ASN A 445 18.75 -8.85 -12.41
N SER A 446 18.65 -7.59 -11.96
CA SER A 446 19.81 -6.82 -11.49
C SER A 446 20.17 -7.12 -10.04
N LEU A 447 19.17 -7.41 -9.20
CA LEU A 447 19.33 -7.80 -7.80
C LEU A 447 19.75 -9.27 -7.58
N GLU A 448 19.59 -10.10 -8.61
CA GLU A 448 20.00 -11.50 -8.61
C GLU A 448 21.53 -11.64 -8.63
N THR A 449 22.06 -12.47 -7.74
CA THR A 449 23.48 -12.85 -7.73
C THR A 449 23.62 -14.37 -7.90
N LYS A 450 24.86 -14.81 -8.15
CA LYS A 450 25.23 -16.23 -8.21
C LYS A 450 25.43 -16.88 -6.84
N GLN A 451 25.28 -16.13 -5.74
CA GLN A 451 25.46 -16.68 -4.40
C GLN A 451 24.32 -17.63 -4.04
N PRO A 452 24.58 -18.75 -3.33
CA PRO A 452 23.54 -19.67 -2.91
C PRO A 452 22.59 -19.00 -1.90
N ARG A 453 21.28 -19.19 -2.12
CA ARG A 453 20.21 -18.70 -1.23
C ARG A 453 19.81 -19.83 -0.28
N GLN A 454 19.74 -19.56 1.01
CA GLN A 454 19.31 -20.54 2.01
C GLN A 454 18.00 -20.12 2.67
N TYR A 455 17.92 -18.87 3.12
CA TYR A 455 16.75 -18.29 3.79
C TYR A 455 16.47 -16.89 3.27
N PHE A 456 15.28 -16.35 3.53
CA PHE A 456 14.98 -14.95 3.26
C PHE A 456 14.19 -14.30 4.39
N ILE A 457 14.30 -12.98 4.46
CA ILE A 457 13.39 -12.13 5.25
C ILE A 457 12.58 -11.30 4.25
N GLY A 458 11.27 -11.50 4.26
CA GLY A 458 10.34 -10.80 3.40
C GLY A 458 9.77 -9.55 4.06
N VAL A 459 9.92 -8.38 3.44
CA VAL A 459 9.32 -7.14 3.93
C VAL A 459 8.10 -6.82 3.07
N LEU A 460 6.91 -6.90 3.68
CA LEU A 460 5.63 -6.56 3.01
C LEU A 460 5.27 -5.11 3.30
N ASP A 461 5.23 -4.31 2.23
CA ASP A 461 4.76 -2.92 2.23
C ASP A 461 3.46 -2.87 1.41
N ILE A 462 2.33 -2.72 2.09
CA ILE A 462 1.01 -2.69 1.47
C ILE A 462 0.15 -1.60 2.10
N ALA A 463 -0.80 -1.06 1.32
CA ALA A 463 -1.79 -0.14 1.86
C ALA A 463 -2.63 -0.83 2.94
N GLY A 464 -2.88 -0.11 4.04
CA GLY A 464 -3.81 -0.55 5.08
C GLY A 464 -5.27 -0.54 4.61
N PHE A 465 -6.16 -0.88 5.52
CA PHE A 465 -7.61 -0.81 5.31
C PHE A 465 -8.06 0.62 4.97
N GLU A 466 -8.89 0.79 3.94
CA GLU A 466 -9.35 2.09 3.45
C GLU A 466 -10.87 2.26 3.65
N ILE A 467 -11.27 3.30 4.38
CA ILE A 467 -12.68 3.72 4.53
C ILE A 467 -12.81 5.16 4.06
N PHE A 468 -13.43 5.34 2.90
CA PHE A 468 -13.70 6.64 2.30
C PHE A 468 -15.20 6.93 2.22
N ASP A 469 -15.54 8.17 1.87
CA ASP A 469 -16.92 8.55 1.56
C ASP A 469 -17.45 7.85 0.29
N PHE A 470 -16.54 7.44 -0.60
CA PHE A 470 -16.83 6.69 -1.81
C PHE A 470 -15.86 5.50 -1.92
N ASN A 471 -16.38 4.28 -1.70
CA ASN A 471 -15.61 3.04 -1.79
C ASN A 471 -16.04 2.29 -3.05
N SER A 472 -15.11 2.05 -3.98
CA SER A 472 -15.37 1.30 -5.22
C SER A 472 -14.72 -0.09 -5.16
N PHE A 473 -14.57 -0.72 -6.33
CA PHE A 473 -14.00 -2.05 -6.49
C PHE A 473 -12.57 -2.14 -5.90
N GLU A 474 -11.78 -1.09 -6.10
CA GLU A 474 -10.41 -1.00 -5.61
C GLU A 474 -10.36 -1.05 -4.07
N GLN A 475 -11.28 -0.34 -3.39
CA GLN A 475 -11.43 -0.42 -1.93
C GLN A 475 -11.84 -1.83 -1.48
N LEU A 476 -12.72 -2.52 -2.22
CA LEU A 476 -13.08 -3.90 -1.87
C LEU A 476 -11.84 -4.81 -1.94
N CYS A 477 -11.03 -4.70 -2.99
CA CYS A 477 -9.82 -5.52 -3.15
C CYS A 477 -8.79 -5.29 -2.02
N ILE A 478 -8.53 -4.03 -1.65
CA ILE A 478 -7.56 -3.73 -0.59
C ILE A 478 -8.10 -4.08 0.80
N ASN A 479 -9.39 -3.84 1.05
CA ASN A 479 -10.03 -4.19 2.33
C ASN A 479 -10.13 -5.71 2.49
N PHE A 480 -10.43 -6.46 1.43
CA PHE A 480 -10.38 -7.92 1.43
C PHE A 480 -8.97 -8.44 1.75
N THR A 481 -7.94 -7.82 1.16
CA THR A 481 -6.55 -8.18 1.45
C THR A 481 -6.22 -7.92 2.92
N ASN A 482 -6.62 -6.77 3.47
CA ASN A 482 -6.40 -6.45 4.88
C ASN A 482 -7.21 -7.35 5.83
N GLU A 483 -8.41 -7.79 5.45
CA GLU A 483 -9.19 -8.79 6.21
C GLU A 483 -8.40 -10.09 6.37
N LYS A 484 -7.78 -10.57 5.28
CA LYS A 484 -6.92 -11.76 5.29
C LYS A 484 -5.63 -11.56 6.06
N LEU A 485 -4.98 -10.40 5.93
CA LEU A 485 -3.78 -10.08 6.69
C LEU A 485 -4.08 -10.01 8.20
N GLN A 486 -5.24 -9.47 8.59
CA GLN A 486 -5.69 -9.47 9.97
C GLN A 486 -5.98 -10.90 10.46
N GLN A 487 -6.58 -11.75 9.63
CA GLN A 487 -6.81 -13.15 9.99
C GLN A 487 -5.50 -13.91 10.19
N PHE A 488 -4.54 -13.71 9.29
CA PHE A 488 -3.19 -14.26 9.41
C PHE A 488 -2.53 -13.81 10.72
N PHE A 489 -2.64 -12.53 11.07
CA PHE A 489 -2.15 -12.01 12.34
C PHE A 489 -2.84 -12.66 13.55
N ASN A 490 -4.18 -12.71 13.56
CA ASN A 490 -4.93 -13.28 14.67
C ASN A 490 -4.55 -14.75 14.90
N HIS A 491 -4.41 -15.52 13.82
CA HIS A 491 -3.98 -16.91 13.88
C HIS A 491 -2.55 -17.04 14.43
N HIS A 492 -1.60 -16.24 13.93
CA HIS A 492 -0.21 -16.30 14.39
C HIS A 492 -0.05 -15.89 15.86
N MET A 493 -0.70 -14.79 16.28
CA MET A 493 -0.73 -14.35 17.67
C MET A 493 -1.27 -15.45 18.57
N PHE A 494 -2.36 -16.11 18.15
CA PHE A 494 -2.97 -17.19 18.90
C PHE A 494 -2.06 -18.42 19.04
N VAL A 495 -1.36 -18.81 17.97
CA VAL A 495 -0.39 -19.93 18.03
C VAL A 495 0.72 -19.63 19.03
N LEU A 496 1.28 -18.41 19.02
CA LEU A 496 2.33 -18.01 19.97
C LEU A 496 1.84 -17.99 21.43
N GLU A 497 0.65 -17.46 21.67
CA GLU A 497 0.04 -17.47 23.02
C GLU A 497 -0.14 -18.91 23.54
N GLN A 498 -0.59 -19.84 22.69
CA GLN A 498 -0.72 -21.24 23.08
C GLN A 498 0.60 -21.89 23.47
N GLU A 499 1.67 -21.60 22.73
CA GLU A 499 3.01 -22.13 23.03
C GLU A 499 3.49 -21.62 24.40
N GLU A 500 3.24 -20.36 24.73
CA GLU A 500 3.60 -19.79 26.03
C GLU A 500 2.77 -20.41 27.16
N TYR A 501 1.44 -20.54 27.01
CA TYR A 501 0.61 -21.23 28.02
C TYR A 501 1.06 -22.67 28.26
N LYS A 502 1.38 -23.42 27.19
CA LYS A 502 1.89 -24.79 27.30
C LYS A 502 3.23 -24.84 28.03
N LYS A 503 4.13 -23.91 27.73
CA LYS A 503 5.46 -23.79 28.35
C LYS A 503 5.37 -23.44 29.84
N GLU A 504 4.43 -22.58 30.21
CA GLU A 504 4.15 -22.20 31.61
C GLU A 504 3.28 -23.25 32.35
N GLY A 505 2.79 -24.28 31.66
CA GLY A 505 1.97 -25.33 32.26
C GLY A 505 0.56 -24.90 32.65
N ILE A 506 0.02 -23.88 31.99
CA ILE A 506 -1.31 -23.32 32.24
C ILE A 506 -2.35 -24.05 31.38
N GLU A 507 -3.42 -24.55 32.01
CA GLU A 507 -4.54 -25.16 31.30
C GLU A 507 -5.41 -24.07 30.66
N TRP A 508 -5.45 -24.04 29.32
CA TRP A 508 -6.18 -23.05 28.55
C TRP A 508 -7.25 -23.70 27.67
N GLN A 509 -8.49 -23.17 27.71
CA GLN A 509 -9.58 -23.63 26.86
C GLN A 509 -9.47 -23.04 25.46
N PHE A 510 -9.61 -23.89 24.45
CA PHE A 510 -9.45 -23.54 23.04
C PHE A 510 -10.54 -22.56 22.55
N ILE A 511 -10.11 -21.39 22.07
CA ILE A 511 -10.95 -20.41 21.36
C ILE A 511 -10.18 -19.98 20.11
N ASP A 512 -10.65 -20.35 18.92
CA ASP A 512 -9.96 -20.02 17.66
C ASP A 512 -10.34 -18.61 17.16
N PHE A 513 -9.52 -17.61 17.50
CA PHE A 513 -9.66 -16.23 17.01
C PHE A 513 -9.41 -16.08 15.50
N GLY A 514 -8.89 -17.11 14.82
CA GLY A 514 -8.74 -17.15 13.37
C GLY A 514 -10.08 -17.28 12.63
N MET A 515 -11.14 -17.74 13.31
CA MET A 515 -12.45 -17.93 12.68
C MET A 515 -13.31 -16.66 12.66
N ASP A 516 -13.02 -15.65 13.48
CA ASP A 516 -13.85 -14.44 13.62
C ASP A 516 -13.99 -13.66 12.30
N LEU A 517 -12.96 -13.72 11.46
CA LEU A 517 -12.87 -13.03 10.17
C LEU A 517 -13.32 -13.90 8.99
N GLN A 518 -13.40 -15.23 9.20
CA GLN A 518 -13.64 -16.19 8.12
C GLN A 518 -14.98 -15.95 7.44
N ALA A 519 -16.01 -15.53 8.18
CA ALA A 519 -17.33 -15.24 7.62
C ALA A 519 -17.32 -14.08 6.60
N CYS A 520 -16.54 -13.02 6.87
CA CYS A 520 -16.37 -11.90 5.95
C CYS A 520 -15.55 -12.32 4.71
N ILE A 521 -14.47 -13.06 4.94
CA ILE A 521 -13.60 -13.59 3.87
C ILE A 521 -14.39 -14.52 2.94
N ASP A 522 -15.16 -15.45 3.50
CA ASP A 522 -15.97 -16.40 2.75
C ASP A 522 -17.05 -15.71 1.92
N LEU A 523 -17.70 -14.68 2.49
CA LEU A 523 -18.67 -13.87 1.76
C LEU A 523 -18.07 -13.23 0.51
N ILE A 524 -16.77 -12.89 0.52
CA ILE A 524 -16.09 -12.26 -0.61
C ILE A 524 -15.62 -13.30 -1.64
N GLU A 525 -14.92 -14.36 -1.20
CA GLU A 525 -14.16 -15.23 -2.10
C GLU A 525 -14.76 -16.60 -2.41
N LYS A 526 -15.67 -17.12 -1.57
CA LYS A 526 -16.21 -18.46 -1.81
C LYS A 526 -17.12 -18.47 -3.05
N PRO A 527 -17.39 -19.67 -3.61
CA PRO A 527 -18.43 -19.81 -4.62
C PRO A 527 -19.75 -19.19 -4.15
N MET A 528 -20.45 -18.50 -5.05
CA MET A 528 -21.64 -17.69 -4.72
C MET A 528 -21.38 -16.51 -3.78
N GLY A 529 -20.12 -16.17 -3.48
CA GLY A 529 -19.71 -14.94 -2.82
C GLY A 529 -19.65 -13.75 -3.79
N ILE A 530 -19.23 -12.59 -3.29
CA ILE A 530 -19.26 -11.32 -4.03
C ILE A 530 -18.43 -11.39 -5.32
N MET A 531 -17.19 -11.89 -5.24
CA MET A 531 -16.31 -11.98 -6.41
C MET A 531 -16.83 -13.00 -7.42
N SER A 532 -17.33 -14.15 -6.95
CA SER A 532 -17.95 -15.17 -7.81
C SER A 532 -19.17 -14.63 -8.56
N ILE A 533 -20.08 -13.93 -7.87
CA ILE A 533 -21.26 -13.33 -8.50
C ILE A 533 -20.86 -12.24 -9.50
N LEU A 534 -19.82 -11.46 -9.18
CA LEU A 534 -19.30 -10.43 -10.08
C LEU A 534 -18.73 -11.04 -11.36
N GLU A 535 -17.92 -12.08 -11.25
CA GLU A 535 -17.35 -12.82 -12.39
C GLU A 535 -18.43 -13.46 -13.26
N GLU A 536 -19.43 -14.10 -12.66
CA GLU A 536 -20.55 -14.66 -13.39
C GLU A 536 -21.33 -13.59 -14.15
N GLU A 537 -21.69 -12.47 -13.51
CA GLU A 537 -22.36 -11.35 -14.16
C GLU A 537 -21.51 -10.75 -15.30
N CYS A 538 -20.17 -10.80 -15.18
CA CYS A 538 -19.30 -10.37 -16.26
C CYS A 538 -19.47 -11.21 -17.54
N MET A 539 -19.84 -12.48 -17.42
CA MET A 539 -20.05 -13.38 -18.56
C MET A 539 -21.35 -13.12 -19.31
N PHE A 540 -22.34 -12.47 -18.68
CA PHE A 540 -23.64 -12.19 -19.30
C PHE A 540 -23.60 -10.86 -20.11
N PRO A 541 -23.85 -10.89 -21.44
CA PRO A 541 -23.73 -9.69 -22.28
C PRO A 541 -24.71 -8.56 -21.93
N LYS A 542 -25.84 -8.88 -21.31
CA LYS A 542 -26.89 -7.94 -20.91
C LYS A 542 -26.87 -7.60 -19.41
N ALA A 543 -25.91 -8.12 -18.65
CA ALA A 543 -25.77 -7.75 -17.25
C ALA A 543 -25.41 -6.27 -17.11
N THR A 544 -25.94 -5.66 -16.06
CA THR A 544 -25.69 -4.27 -15.68
C THR A 544 -25.31 -4.25 -14.21
N ASP A 545 -24.70 -3.16 -13.74
CA ASP A 545 -24.35 -3.05 -12.32
C ASP A 545 -25.60 -3.23 -11.41
N MET A 546 -26.79 -2.89 -11.90
CA MET A 546 -28.06 -3.10 -11.18
C MET A 546 -28.54 -4.56 -11.16
N THR A 547 -28.25 -5.36 -12.20
CA THR A 547 -28.53 -6.81 -12.15
C THR A 547 -27.58 -7.51 -11.20
N PHE A 548 -26.31 -7.09 -11.19
CA PHE A 548 -25.33 -7.51 -10.19
C PHE A 548 -25.78 -7.19 -8.76
N LYS A 549 -26.25 -5.95 -8.51
CA LYS A 549 -26.86 -5.56 -7.22
C LYS A 549 -27.97 -6.52 -6.81
N ALA A 550 -28.93 -6.76 -7.70
CA ALA A 550 -30.09 -7.59 -7.39
C ALA A 550 -29.65 -9.00 -6.98
N LYS A 551 -28.72 -9.61 -7.73
CA LYS A 551 -28.16 -10.92 -7.39
C LYS A 551 -27.46 -10.94 -6.04
N LEU A 552 -26.65 -9.92 -5.70
CA LEU A 552 -26.01 -9.84 -4.39
C LEU A 552 -27.04 -9.85 -3.26
N PHE A 553 -28.10 -9.04 -3.40
CA PHE A 553 -29.16 -8.93 -2.41
C PHE A 553 -29.96 -10.23 -2.26
N ASP A 554 -30.32 -10.88 -3.37
CA ASP A 554 -31.07 -12.14 -3.35
C ASP A 554 -30.29 -13.28 -2.68
N ASN A 555 -28.96 -13.28 -2.85
CA ASN A 555 -28.08 -14.33 -2.31
C ASN A 555 -27.66 -14.08 -0.86
N HIS A 556 -27.46 -12.83 -0.44
CA HIS A 556 -26.82 -12.53 0.85
C HIS A 556 -27.67 -11.76 1.87
N LEU A 557 -28.62 -10.94 1.43
CA LEU A 557 -29.39 -10.12 2.38
C LEU A 557 -30.24 -11.01 3.31
N GLY A 558 -30.01 -10.87 4.62
CA GLY A 558 -30.68 -11.68 5.64
C GLY A 558 -30.19 -13.14 5.75
N LYS A 559 -29.20 -13.52 4.94
CA LYS A 559 -28.58 -14.86 4.94
C LYS A 559 -27.13 -14.84 5.41
N SER A 560 -26.39 -13.78 5.08
CA SER A 560 -24.99 -13.59 5.45
C SER A 560 -24.87 -12.46 6.48
N ALA A 561 -24.32 -12.74 7.67
CA ALA A 561 -24.26 -11.79 8.78
C ALA A 561 -23.44 -10.53 8.45
N ASN A 562 -22.38 -10.67 7.65
CA ASN A 562 -21.51 -9.57 7.26
C ASN A 562 -22.06 -8.73 6.09
N PHE A 563 -23.20 -9.10 5.48
CA PHE A 563 -23.80 -8.38 4.35
C PHE A 563 -24.99 -7.53 4.80
N GLY A 564 -24.94 -6.22 4.52
CA GLY A 564 -25.94 -5.26 4.98
C GLY A 564 -26.45 -4.31 3.90
N LYS A 565 -27.53 -3.60 4.22
CA LYS A 565 -27.98 -2.44 3.44
C LYS A 565 -27.05 -1.25 3.72
N PRO A 566 -26.79 -0.40 2.73
CA PRO A 566 -25.94 0.76 2.91
C PRO A 566 -26.58 1.77 3.86
N ARG A 567 -25.76 2.56 4.55
CA ARG A 567 -26.24 3.67 5.39
C ARG A 567 -26.74 4.83 4.52
N ASN A 568 -27.99 5.25 4.72
CA ASN A 568 -28.55 6.40 4.02
C ASN A 568 -28.03 7.71 4.62
N VAL A 569 -27.00 8.30 4.02
CA VAL A 569 -26.46 9.61 4.43
C VAL A 569 -26.86 10.68 3.42
N LYS A 570 -27.67 11.66 3.84
CA LYS A 570 -28.08 12.79 2.99
C LYS A 570 -26.84 13.56 2.49
N GLY A 571 -26.74 13.77 1.17
CA GLY A 571 -25.68 14.57 0.55
C GLY A 571 -24.41 13.80 0.16
N LYS A 572 -24.31 12.50 0.45
CA LYS A 572 -23.23 11.63 -0.07
C LYS A 572 -23.68 10.89 -1.32
N GLN A 573 -22.73 10.45 -2.15
CA GLN A 573 -23.01 9.64 -3.34
C GLN A 573 -23.64 8.29 -2.95
N GLU A 574 -24.48 7.75 -3.83
CA GLU A 574 -25.25 6.53 -3.56
C GLU A 574 -24.33 5.30 -3.37
N ALA A 575 -24.41 4.64 -2.22
CA ALA A 575 -23.84 3.31 -2.00
C ALA A 575 -24.91 2.23 -2.25
N HIS A 576 -24.47 1.01 -2.58
CA HIS A 576 -25.37 -0.06 -3.04
C HIS A 576 -25.50 -1.20 -2.03
N PHE A 577 -24.43 -1.52 -1.30
CA PHE A 577 -24.42 -2.50 -0.20
C PHE A 577 -23.38 -2.11 0.85
N ALA A 578 -23.46 -2.70 2.03
CA ALA A 578 -22.47 -2.54 3.09
C ALA A 578 -21.89 -3.90 3.50
N LEU A 579 -20.61 -3.90 3.87
CA LEU A 579 -19.95 -5.04 4.50
C LEU A 579 -19.50 -4.70 5.91
N VAL A 580 -19.66 -5.66 6.82
CA VAL A 580 -19.11 -5.61 8.17
C VAL A 580 -17.74 -6.28 8.16
N HIS A 581 -16.70 -5.46 8.11
CA HIS A 581 -15.30 -5.86 8.23
C HIS A 581 -14.83 -5.72 9.68
N TYR A 582 -13.65 -6.26 10.00
CA TYR A 582 -13.03 -6.09 11.32
C TYR A 582 -12.79 -4.63 11.72
N ALA A 583 -12.46 -3.78 10.73
CA ALA A 583 -12.20 -2.36 10.94
C ALA A 583 -13.50 -1.51 10.98
N GLY A 584 -14.67 -2.13 10.75
CA GLY A 584 -15.97 -1.48 10.79
C GLY A 584 -16.80 -1.68 9.51
N THR A 585 -17.97 -1.02 9.47
CA THR A 585 -18.89 -1.11 8.33
C THR A 585 -18.47 -0.18 7.19
N VAL A 586 -18.29 -0.75 5.99
CA VAL A 586 -17.92 -0.03 4.77
C VAL A 586 -19.08 -0.06 3.77
N ASP A 587 -19.45 1.10 3.26
CA ASP A 587 -20.49 1.28 2.24
C ASP A 587 -19.85 1.31 0.83
N TYR A 588 -20.21 0.36 -0.04
CA TYR A 588 -19.61 0.19 -1.37
C TYR A 588 -20.55 0.65 -2.50
N ASN A 589 -19.96 1.33 -3.49
CA ASN A 589 -20.61 1.70 -4.74
C ASN A 589 -20.15 0.78 -5.88
N ILE A 590 -21.11 0.09 -6.52
CA ILE A 590 -20.87 -0.92 -7.55
C ILE A 590 -20.80 -0.38 -8.99
N ILE A 591 -20.98 0.93 -9.18
CA ILE A 591 -21.05 1.51 -10.52
C ILE A 591 -19.71 1.29 -11.23
N GLY A 592 -19.78 0.73 -12.43
CA GLY A 592 -18.63 0.38 -13.26
C GLY A 592 -17.91 -0.90 -12.83
N TRP A 593 -18.37 -1.66 -11.84
CA TRP A 593 -17.68 -2.88 -11.38
C TRP A 593 -17.61 -3.95 -12.47
N LEU A 594 -18.73 -4.20 -13.18
CA LEU A 594 -18.73 -5.16 -14.28
C LEU A 594 -17.75 -4.75 -15.38
N GLN A 595 -17.65 -3.45 -15.66
CA GLN A 595 -16.72 -2.93 -16.65
C GLN A 595 -15.27 -3.08 -16.19
N LYS A 596 -14.98 -2.67 -14.93
CA LYS A 596 -13.64 -2.78 -14.32
C LYS A 596 -13.16 -4.22 -14.29
N ASN A 597 -14.04 -5.18 -14.01
CA ASN A 597 -13.70 -6.60 -13.87
C ASN A 597 -13.63 -7.35 -15.22
N LYS A 598 -14.37 -6.94 -16.25
CA LYS A 598 -14.29 -7.58 -17.60
C LYS A 598 -12.93 -7.37 -18.27
N ASP A 599 -12.33 -6.19 -18.08
CA ASP A 599 -11.14 -5.66 -18.76
C ASP A 599 -10.81 -6.28 -20.14
N PRO A 600 -11.76 -6.31 -21.10
CA PRO A 600 -11.61 -7.13 -22.29
C PRO A 600 -10.60 -6.47 -23.24
N LEU A 601 -9.50 -7.17 -23.51
CA LEU A 601 -8.51 -6.69 -24.46
C LEU A 601 -8.98 -6.91 -25.90
N ASN A 602 -8.69 -5.92 -26.74
CA ASN A 602 -8.91 -6.04 -28.18
C ASN A 602 -7.79 -6.93 -28.77
N GLU A 603 -8.07 -8.22 -28.91
CA GLU A 603 -7.13 -9.23 -29.43
C GLU A 603 -6.56 -8.88 -30.82
N THR A 604 -7.29 -8.12 -31.63
CA THR A 604 -6.75 -7.67 -32.93
C THR A 604 -5.61 -6.69 -32.74
N VAL A 605 -5.76 -5.75 -31.81
CA VAL A 605 -4.70 -4.77 -31.48
C VAL A 605 -3.56 -5.44 -30.71
N VAL A 606 -3.86 -6.38 -29.81
CA VAL A 606 -2.82 -7.20 -29.14
C VAL A 606 -1.95 -7.93 -30.17
N GLY A 607 -2.55 -8.49 -31.22
CA GLY A 607 -1.82 -9.11 -32.33
C GLY A 607 -0.92 -8.14 -33.11
N LEU A 608 -1.21 -6.83 -33.11
CA LEU A 608 -0.32 -5.79 -33.62
C LEU A 608 0.83 -5.53 -32.66
N TYR A 609 0.57 -5.45 -31.35
CA TYR A 609 1.61 -5.27 -30.32
C TYR A 609 2.65 -6.39 -30.35
N GLN A 610 2.20 -7.63 -30.51
CA GLN A 610 3.07 -8.82 -30.66
C GLN A 610 4.05 -8.72 -31.84
N LYS A 611 3.71 -7.93 -32.87
CA LYS A 611 4.52 -7.74 -34.09
C LYS A 611 5.13 -6.34 -34.17
N SER A 612 5.09 -5.59 -33.07
CA SER A 612 5.63 -4.24 -33.00
C SER A 612 7.12 -4.22 -33.33
N ALA A 613 7.57 -3.16 -34.01
CA ALA A 613 8.99 -2.88 -34.20
C ALA A 613 9.68 -2.42 -32.90
N LEU A 614 8.91 -1.95 -31.90
CA LEU A 614 9.40 -1.65 -30.57
C LEU A 614 9.52 -2.97 -29.78
N LYS A 615 10.75 -3.50 -29.69
CA LYS A 615 11.04 -4.80 -29.05
C LYS A 615 10.41 -4.95 -27.67
N LEU A 616 10.44 -3.90 -26.84
CA LEU A 616 9.83 -3.94 -25.51
C LEU A 616 8.34 -4.27 -25.61
N LEU A 617 7.57 -3.54 -26.44
CA LEU A 617 6.13 -3.78 -26.60
C LEU A 617 5.84 -5.20 -27.08
N ALA A 618 6.60 -5.70 -28.07
CA ALA A 618 6.46 -7.07 -28.54
C ALA A 618 6.72 -8.09 -27.40
N ASN A 619 7.76 -7.86 -26.58
CA ASN A 619 8.06 -8.70 -25.43
C ASN A 619 6.96 -8.68 -24.36
N LEU A 620 6.33 -7.53 -24.10
CA LEU A 620 5.24 -7.40 -23.12
C LEU A 620 4.02 -8.26 -23.46
N PHE A 621 3.78 -8.49 -24.76
CA PHE A 621 2.62 -9.23 -25.29
C PHE A 621 2.98 -10.57 -25.94
N ALA A 622 4.23 -11.04 -25.79
CA ALA A 622 4.68 -12.30 -26.37
C ALA A 622 3.97 -13.54 -25.79
N ASN A 623 3.44 -13.43 -24.57
CA ASN A 623 2.68 -14.47 -23.86
C ASN A 623 1.20 -14.12 -23.77
#